data_AF-A0A2N2V0W0-F1
#
_entry.id   AF-A0A2N2V0W0-F1
#
_cell.length_a   1.000
_cell.length_b   1.000
_cell.length_c   1.000
_cell.angle_alpha   90.00
_cell.angle_beta   90.00
_cell.angle_gamma   90.00
#
_symmetry.space_group_name_H-M   'P 1'
#
loop_
_entity.id
_entity.type
_entity.pdbx_description
1 polymer ?
#
loop_
_entity_poly.entity_id
_entity_poly.type
_entity_poly.pdbx_seq_one_letter_code
_entity_poly.pdbx_strand_id
1 'polypeptide(L)'
;MTEHGRGPILLARYLALAWLGLIIYGSLHPFSGWRSTGISPFAFLEGGWPRYWTVFDLLANVAVYLPLGFFLTLALRRLPGRFTAPVLAILLAAAVSCGLEAVQTWLPSRVPSNLDLACNAIGGLLGASLAQWVGPRVFARLVALEHRLIAPVPHAELGLTLLGLWLLVPLSPETLLFGAGDLRHWFGFVSGLPFAAESFVVIEASITALNALAAGLIVRLLCARLLTAWMIVPLFLLLGLVVRTLAAAVLIGPGEALAWLTPGARSGLFAGSLLLAIAILLPATPRLILTLLALAAGTALVNLAPPNPYSMAALATWRQGHFLNFNGLTRLVATLWPFLVLPFLLLATRPRARST
;
A
#
# COMPACT_ATOMS: atom_id res chain seq x y z
N MET A 1 33.38 9.68 3.65
CA MET A 1 32.48 9.75 2.47
C MET A 1 31.06 9.95 2.95
N THR A 2 30.46 11.09 2.60
CA THR A 2 29.23 11.63 3.20
C THR A 2 28.00 10.75 2.93
N GLU A 3 27.10 10.65 3.90
CA GLU A 3 25.86 9.86 3.85
C GLU A 3 24.87 10.25 2.73
N HIS A 4 25.17 11.29 1.94
CA HIS A 4 24.27 12.05 1.06
C HIS A 4 23.73 11.29 -0.18
N GLY A 5 23.99 9.99 -0.32
CA GLY A 5 23.50 9.17 -1.43
C GLY A 5 22.96 7.79 -1.04
N ARG A 6 22.78 7.52 0.26
CA ARG A 6 22.18 6.25 0.72
C ARG A 6 20.65 6.29 0.72
N GLY A 7 20.04 7.43 1.06
CA GLY A 7 18.60 7.57 1.25
C GLY A 7 17.75 7.05 0.08
N PRO A 8 17.88 7.60 -1.14
CA PRO A 8 16.99 7.17 -2.22
C PRO A 8 17.27 5.74 -2.72
N ILE A 9 18.43 5.15 -2.39
CA ILE A 9 18.68 3.72 -2.64
C ILE A 9 17.98 2.85 -1.61
N LEU A 10 17.98 3.26 -0.34
CA LEU A 10 17.21 2.58 0.71
C LEU A 10 15.71 2.68 0.44
N LEU A 11 15.23 3.85 0.01
CA LEU A 11 13.84 4.01 -0.43
C LEU A 11 13.51 3.07 -1.59
N ALA A 12 14.35 3.00 -2.63
CA ALA A 12 14.14 2.06 -3.73
C ALA A 12 14.12 0.60 -3.26
N ARG A 13 14.96 0.22 -2.29
CA ARG A 13 14.96 -1.13 -1.70
C ARG A 13 13.66 -1.42 -0.94
N TYR A 14 13.20 -0.50 -0.09
CA TYR A 14 11.95 -0.67 0.65
C TYR A 14 10.75 -0.72 -0.29
N LEU A 15 10.70 0.14 -1.31
CA LEU A 15 9.66 0.09 -2.34
C LEU A 15 9.71 -1.20 -3.14
N ALA A 16 10.89 -1.69 -3.53
CA ALA A 16 11.03 -2.97 -4.23
C ALA A 16 10.52 -4.14 -3.38
N LEU A 17 10.90 -4.19 -2.09
CA LEU A 17 10.46 -5.25 -1.17
C LEU A 17 8.95 -5.17 -0.89
N ALA A 18 8.42 -3.97 -0.64
CA ALA A 18 6.99 -3.77 -0.43
C ALA A 18 6.21 -4.20 -1.68
N TRP A 19 6.61 -3.74 -2.86
CA TRP A 19 5.95 -4.07 -4.12
C TRP A 19 6.05 -5.57 -4.46
N LEU A 20 7.22 -6.19 -4.22
CA LEU A 20 7.39 -7.62 -4.35
C LEU A 20 6.43 -8.40 -3.43
N GLY A 21 6.31 -7.97 -2.18
CA GLY A 21 5.34 -8.56 -1.24
C GLY A 21 3.90 -8.44 -1.74
N LEU A 22 3.54 -7.29 -2.32
CA LEU A 22 2.21 -7.09 -2.92
C LEU A 22 1.97 -8.02 -4.12
N ILE A 23 2.96 -8.18 -5.00
CA ILE A 23 2.89 -9.09 -6.16
C ILE A 23 2.71 -10.53 -5.70
N ILE A 24 3.53 -10.99 -4.75
CA ILE A 24 3.46 -12.35 -4.22
C ILE A 24 2.08 -12.61 -3.60
N TYR A 25 1.62 -11.71 -2.73
CA TYR A 25 0.31 -11.88 -2.09
C TYR A 25 -0.82 -11.87 -3.12
N GLY A 26 -0.82 -10.89 -4.03
CA GLY A 26 -1.84 -10.77 -5.07
C GLY A 26 -1.88 -11.97 -6.01
N SER A 27 -0.73 -12.60 -6.28
CA SER A 27 -0.64 -13.78 -7.16
C SER A 27 -1.11 -15.06 -6.49
N LEU A 28 -0.85 -15.21 -5.18
CA LEU A 28 -1.15 -16.43 -4.42
C LEU A 28 -2.50 -16.38 -3.70
N HIS A 29 -3.15 -15.22 -3.62
CA HIS A 29 -4.50 -15.12 -3.07
C HIS A 29 -5.53 -15.79 -4.00
N PRO A 30 -6.53 -16.53 -3.47
CA PRO A 30 -6.77 -16.81 -2.05
C PRO A 30 -5.92 -17.96 -1.49
N PHE A 31 -5.55 -17.88 -0.21
CA PHE A 31 -4.76 -18.90 0.50
C PHE A 31 -5.61 -20.09 1.01
N SER A 32 -6.62 -20.51 0.24
CA SER A 32 -7.55 -21.59 0.59
C SER A 32 -7.96 -22.39 -0.64
N GLY A 33 -8.33 -23.67 -0.46
CA GLY A 33 -8.75 -24.54 -1.56
C GLY A 33 -7.62 -25.03 -2.47
N TRP A 34 -6.36 -24.91 -2.05
CA TRP A 34 -5.21 -25.38 -2.81
C TRP A 34 -5.22 -26.90 -2.91
N ARG A 35 -4.92 -27.45 -4.10
CA ARG A 35 -4.95 -28.89 -4.34
C ARG A 35 -3.87 -29.32 -5.33
N SER A 36 -3.36 -30.52 -5.14
CA SER A 36 -2.49 -31.15 -6.14
C SER A 36 -3.30 -31.62 -7.34
N THR A 37 -2.83 -31.26 -8.53
CA THR A 37 -3.43 -31.65 -9.81
C THR A 37 -2.68 -32.81 -10.48
N GLY A 38 -1.53 -33.24 -9.91
CA GLY A 38 -0.65 -34.25 -10.51
C GLY A 38 0.15 -33.75 -11.73
N ILE A 39 0.03 -32.47 -12.07
CA ILE A 39 0.72 -31.83 -13.19
C ILE A 39 2.05 -31.25 -12.71
N SER A 40 3.08 -31.27 -13.56
CA SER A 40 4.36 -30.62 -13.27
C SER A 40 4.15 -29.11 -13.03
N PRO A 41 4.77 -28.52 -11.98
CA PRO A 41 4.68 -27.07 -11.72
C PRO A 41 5.17 -26.21 -12.89
N PHE A 42 6.02 -26.76 -13.75
CA PHE A 42 6.59 -26.04 -14.90
C PHE A 42 5.93 -26.41 -16.23
N ALA A 43 4.84 -27.19 -16.23
CA ALA A 43 4.16 -27.62 -17.45
C ALA A 43 3.67 -26.45 -18.32
N PHE A 44 3.40 -25.29 -17.71
CA PHE A 44 2.98 -24.08 -18.43
C PHE A 44 4.03 -23.51 -19.39
N LEU A 45 5.33 -23.80 -19.18
CA LEU A 45 6.40 -23.34 -20.06
C LEU A 45 6.31 -23.97 -21.45
N GLU A 46 5.87 -25.23 -21.50
CA GLU A 46 5.67 -26.01 -22.72
C GLU A 46 4.24 -25.86 -23.27
N GLY A 47 3.37 -25.14 -22.55
CA GLY A 47 2.00 -24.90 -22.94
C GLY A 47 1.88 -24.08 -24.23
N GLY A 48 0.89 -24.40 -25.05
CA GLY A 48 0.52 -23.57 -26.21
C GLY A 48 -0.06 -22.21 -25.79
N TRP A 49 -0.38 -21.38 -26.78
CA TRP A 49 -1.01 -20.09 -26.53
C TRP A 49 -2.33 -20.25 -25.74
N PRO A 50 -2.54 -19.50 -24.64
CA PRO A 50 -3.74 -19.63 -23.81
C PRO A 50 -5.03 -19.38 -24.60
N ARG A 51 -6.06 -20.18 -24.35
CA ARG A 51 -7.35 -20.06 -25.04
C ARG A 51 -8.19 -18.87 -24.56
N TYR A 52 -8.03 -18.47 -23.29
CA TYR A 52 -8.78 -17.40 -22.66
C TYR A 52 -7.81 -16.33 -22.18
N TRP A 53 -7.76 -15.19 -22.88
CA TRP A 53 -6.94 -14.04 -22.53
C TRP A 53 -7.66 -12.76 -22.98
N THR A 54 -7.42 -11.66 -22.26
CA THR A 54 -7.85 -10.33 -22.70
C THR A 54 -6.65 -9.39 -22.80
N VAL A 55 -6.75 -8.37 -23.66
CA VAL A 55 -5.72 -7.32 -23.74
C VAL A 55 -5.53 -6.63 -22.38
N PHE A 56 -6.61 -6.50 -21.61
CA PHE A 56 -6.56 -5.94 -20.26
C PHE A 56 -5.66 -6.77 -19.34
N ASP A 57 -5.78 -8.10 -19.35
CA ASP A 57 -4.95 -8.98 -18.50
C ASP A 57 -3.46 -8.85 -18.84
N LEU A 58 -3.13 -8.82 -20.15
CA LEU A 58 -1.76 -8.64 -20.62
C LEU A 58 -1.18 -7.28 -20.17
N LEU A 59 -1.95 -6.21 -20.37
CA LEU A 59 -1.55 -4.86 -19.96
C LEU A 59 -1.43 -4.74 -18.43
N ALA A 60 -2.31 -5.39 -17.68
CA ALA A 60 -2.26 -5.41 -16.21
C ALA A 60 -0.99 -6.13 -15.72
N ASN A 61 -0.65 -7.28 -16.30
CA ASN A 61 0.58 -8.03 -16.00
C ASN A 61 1.84 -7.20 -16.25
N VAL A 62 1.94 -6.54 -17.41
CA VAL A 62 3.03 -5.59 -17.72
C VAL A 62 3.05 -4.45 -16.69
N ALA A 63 1.91 -3.83 -16.40
CA ALA A 63 1.80 -2.70 -15.50
C ALA A 63 2.17 -3.04 -14.04
N VAL A 64 1.85 -4.24 -13.57
CA VAL A 64 2.17 -4.70 -12.22
C VAL A 64 3.67 -4.98 -12.05
N TYR A 65 4.34 -5.55 -13.05
CA TYR A 65 5.76 -5.86 -12.98
C TYR A 65 6.69 -4.69 -13.34
N LEU A 66 6.19 -3.66 -14.03
CA LEU A 66 6.95 -2.47 -14.37
C LEU A 66 7.55 -1.76 -13.13
N PRO A 67 6.78 -1.45 -12.07
CA PRO A 67 7.35 -0.87 -10.85
C PRO A 67 8.40 -1.77 -10.19
N LEU A 68 8.22 -3.11 -10.24
CA LEU A 68 9.19 -4.05 -9.69
C LEU A 68 10.54 -3.92 -10.40
N GLY A 69 10.56 -3.99 -11.73
CA GLY A 69 11.78 -3.82 -12.52
C GLY A 69 12.45 -2.46 -12.32
N PHE A 70 11.63 -1.40 -12.21
CA PHE A 70 12.10 -0.05 -11.92
C PHE A 70 12.78 0.05 -10.55
N PHE A 71 12.10 -0.37 -9.48
CA PHE A 71 12.63 -0.26 -8.11
C PHE A 71 13.83 -1.19 -7.90
N LEU A 72 13.82 -2.42 -8.42
CA LEU A 72 14.98 -3.33 -8.34
C LEU A 72 16.21 -2.74 -9.02
N THR A 73 16.06 -2.15 -10.20
CA THR A 73 17.17 -1.51 -10.92
C THR A 73 17.79 -0.38 -10.08
N LEU A 74 16.95 0.46 -9.47
CA LEU A 74 17.41 1.55 -8.60
C LEU A 74 18.02 1.04 -7.28
N ALA A 75 17.47 -0.03 -6.71
CA ALA A 75 17.95 -0.66 -5.47
C ALA A 75 19.34 -1.30 -5.64
N LEU A 76 19.62 -1.81 -6.84
CA LEU A 76 20.84 -2.53 -7.22
C LEU A 76 21.88 -1.63 -7.90
N ARG A 77 21.62 -0.33 -8.08
CA ARG A 77 22.47 0.61 -8.83
C ARG A 77 23.92 0.77 -8.35
N ARG A 78 24.26 0.24 -7.16
CA ARG A 78 25.64 0.26 -6.62
C ARG A 78 26.47 -0.93 -7.10
N LEU A 79 25.87 -1.92 -7.75
CA LEU A 79 26.61 -3.02 -8.34
C LEU A 79 27.54 -2.51 -9.45
N PRO A 80 28.73 -3.11 -9.63
CA PRO A 80 29.66 -2.70 -10.67
C PRO A 80 29.08 -3.01 -12.06
N GLY A 81 29.33 -2.13 -13.03
CA GLY A 81 28.93 -2.30 -14.43
C GLY A 81 27.62 -1.62 -14.80
N ARG A 82 27.59 -0.98 -15.98
CA ARG A 82 26.46 -0.17 -16.47
C ARG A 82 25.15 -0.96 -16.63
N PHE A 83 25.25 -2.24 -16.99
CA PHE A 83 24.09 -3.09 -17.29
C PHE A 83 23.78 -4.11 -16.21
N THR A 84 24.63 -4.25 -15.19
CA THR A 84 24.49 -5.28 -14.15
C THR A 84 23.19 -5.12 -13.37
N ALA A 85 22.91 -3.90 -12.87
CA ALA A 85 21.69 -3.63 -12.11
C ALA A 85 20.39 -3.88 -12.90
N PRO A 86 20.21 -3.33 -14.13
CA PRO A 86 18.98 -3.58 -14.90
C PRO A 86 18.86 -5.03 -15.37
N VAL A 87 19.94 -5.68 -15.82
CA VAL A 87 19.89 -7.10 -16.21
C VAL A 87 19.47 -7.97 -15.04
N LEU A 88 20.09 -7.76 -13.87
CA LEU A 88 19.71 -8.52 -12.67
C LEU A 88 18.27 -8.23 -12.24
N ALA A 89 17.81 -6.98 -12.34
CA ALA A 89 16.41 -6.63 -12.05
C ALA A 89 15.42 -7.36 -12.97
N ILE A 90 15.72 -7.46 -14.26
CA ILE A 90 14.89 -8.18 -15.24
C ILE A 90 14.87 -9.67 -14.92
N LEU A 91 16.05 -10.26 -14.67
CA LEU A 91 16.16 -11.68 -14.33
C LEU A 91 15.41 -12.01 -13.03
N LEU A 92 15.51 -11.15 -12.01
CA LEU A 92 14.79 -11.32 -10.75
C LEU A 92 13.28 -11.19 -10.95
N ALA A 93 12.81 -10.20 -11.72
CA ALA A 93 11.38 -10.04 -12.02
C ALA A 93 10.82 -11.25 -12.77
N ALA A 94 11.53 -11.75 -13.79
CA ALA A 94 11.16 -12.93 -14.54
C ALA A 94 11.21 -14.21 -13.68
N ALA A 95 12.22 -14.36 -12.82
CA ALA A 95 12.33 -15.49 -11.89
C ALA A 95 11.20 -15.49 -10.86
N VAL A 96 10.84 -14.33 -10.30
CA VAL A 96 9.67 -14.18 -9.42
C VAL A 96 8.40 -14.56 -10.16
N SER A 97 8.18 -14.07 -11.38
CA SER A 97 7.02 -14.46 -12.19
C SER A 97 6.98 -15.97 -12.42
N CYS A 98 8.08 -16.57 -12.89
CA CYS A 98 8.14 -18.01 -13.15
C CYS A 98 7.86 -18.84 -11.88
N GLY A 99 8.42 -18.43 -10.75
CA GLY A 99 8.16 -19.07 -9.46
C GLY A 99 6.69 -18.95 -9.03
N LEU A 100 6.06 -17.79 -9.22
CA LEU A 100 4.65 -17.59 -8.89
C LEU A 100 3.72 -18.38 -9.82
N GLU A 101 3.97 -18.39 -11.13
CA GLU A 101 3.25 -19.22 -12.11
C GLU A 101 3.36 -20.70 -11.72
N ALA A 102 4.56 -21.17 -11.35
CA ALA A 102 4.76 -22.55 -10.94
C ALA A 102 3.94 -22.90 -9.68
N VAL A 103 3.93 -22.01 -8.69
CA VAL A 103 3.14 -22.17 -7.46
C VAL A 103 1.64 -22.11 -7.73
N GLN A 104 1.19 -21.32 -8.70
CA GLN A 104 -0.21 -21.22 -9.08
C GLN A 104 -0.77 -22.51 -9.70
N THR A 105 0.07 -23.49 -10.07
CA THR A 105 -0.38 -24.84 -10.49
C THR A 105 -1.26 -25.53 -9.44
N TRP A 106 -1.06 -25.20 -8.16
CA TRP A 106 -1.84 -25.74 -7.04
C TRP A 106 -3.08 -24.92 -6.69
N LEU A 107 -3.31 -23.78 -7.36
CA LEU A 107 -4.39 -22.86 -7.06
C LEU A 107 -5.53 -23.00 -8.10
N PRO A 108 -6.70 -23.57 -7.75
CA PRO A 108 -7.75 -23.88 -8.73
C PRO A 108 -8.36 -22.68 -9.44
N SER A 109 -8.26 -21.49 -8.85
CA SER A 109 -8.77 -20.24 -9.43
C SER A 109 -7.80 -19.60 -10.42
N ARG A 110 -6.63 -20.19 -10.65
CA ARG A 110 -5.60 -19.69 -11.57
C ARG A 110 -5.18 -20.76 -12.57
N VAL A 111 -4.81 -20.30 -13.76
CA VAL A 111 -4.26 -21.13 -14.82
C VAL A 111 -2.89 -20.55 -15.13
N PRO A 112 -1.80 -21.23 -14.74
CA PRO A 112 -0.46 -20.76 -15.05
C PRO A 112 -0.23 -20.62 -16.55
N SER A 113 0.53 -19.60 -16.97
CA SER A 113 0.69 -19.26 -18.38
C SER A 113 2.08 -18.74 -18.75
N ASN A 114 2.62 -19.22 -19.87
CA ASN A 114 3.82 -18.67 -20.48
C ASN A 114 3.60 -17.24 -21.04
N LEU A 115 2.37 -16.90 -21.41
CA LEU A 115 2.01 -15.57 -21.89
C LEU A 115 2.05 -14.55 -20.74
N ASP A 116 1.59 -14.94 -19.55
CA ASP A 116 1.67 -14.11 -18.35
C ASP A 116 3.12 -13.92 -17.91
N LEU A 117 3.92 -15.00 -17.92
CA LEU A 117 5.36 -14.92 -17.70
C LEU A 117 6.04 -13.94 -18.67
N ALA A 118 5.70 -13.99 -19.97
CA ALA A 118 6.26 -13.08 -20.97
C ALA A 118 5.85 -11.62 -20.70
N CYS A 119 4.56 -11.37 -20.40
CA CYS A 119 4.07 -10.03 -20.08
C CYS A 119 4.72 -9.45 -18.82
N ASN A 120 4.84 -10.27 -17.77
CA ASN A 120 5.51 -9.88 -16.52
C ASN A 120 7.00 -9.57 -16.75
N ALA A 121 7.69 -10.38 -17.56
CA ALA A 121 9.08 -10.12 -17.94
C ALA A 121 9.23 -8.84 -18.77
N ILE A 122 8.31 -8.56 -19.71
CA ILE A 122 8.26 -7.30 -20.47
C ILE A 122 8.04 -6.12 -19.54
N GLY A 123 7.12 -6.23 -18.56
CA GLY A 123 6.95 -5.24 -17.50
C GLY A 123 8.27 -4.95 -16.78
N GLY A 124 8.95 -5.99 -16.30
CA GLY A 124 10.26 -5.88 -15.67
C GLY A 124 11.31 -5.18 -16.56
N LEU A 125 11.36 -5.53 -17.84
CA LEU A 125 12.24 -4.90 -18.85
C LEU A 125 11.94 -3.41 -19.04
N LEU A 126 10.67 -3.04 -19.21
CA LEU A 126 10.26 -1.65 -19.38
C LEU A 126 10.59 -0.83 -18.13
N GLY A 127 10.32 -1.39 -16.95
CA GLY A 127 10.66 -0.77 -15.67
C GLY A 127 12.16 -0.54 -15.51
N ALA A 128 12.98 -1.55 -15.80
CA ALA A 128 14.43 -1.45 -15.73
C ALA A 128 15.00 -0.46 -16.75
N SER A 129 14.45 -0.42 -17.96
CA SER A 129 14.83 0.52 -19.01
C SER A 129 14.50 1.95 -18.63
N LEU A 130 13.30 2.18 -18.06
CA LEU A 130 12.89 3.48 -17.54
C LEU A 130 13.79 3.93 -16.39
N ALA A 131 14.16 3.02 -15.48
CA ALA A 131 15.09 3.31 -14.40
C ALA A 131 16.49 3.66 -14.91
N GLN A 132 17.00 3.01 -15.96
CA GLN A 132 18.26 3.39 -16.61
C GLN A 132 18.17 4.79 -17.24
N TRP A 133 17.08 5.07 -17.96
CA TRP A 133 16.94 6.30 -18.73
C TRP A 133 16.73 7.54 -17.83
N VAL A 134 15.87 7.42 -16.82
CA VAL A 134 15.45 8.54 -15.97
C VAL A 134 16.14 8.52 -14.60
N GLY A 135 16.68 7.37 -14.19
CA GLY A 135 17.21 7.13 -12.84
C GLY A 135 18.20 8.18 -12.34
N PRO A 136 19.24 8.58 -13.08
CA PRO A 136 20.17 9.61 -12.62
C PRO A 136 19.49 10.95 -12.32
N ARG A 137 18.56 11.39 -13.18
CA ARG A 137 17.83 12.65 -13.03
C ARG A 137 16.82 12.58 -11.89
N VAL A 138 16.07 11.49 -11.80
CA VAL A 138 15.12 11.23 -10.71
C VAL A 138 15.85 11.15 -9.38
N PHE A 139 16.99 10.47 -9.30
CA PHE A 139 17.79 10.43 -8.07
C PHE A 139 18.27 11.80 -7.64
N ALA A 140 18.82 12.60 -8.55
CA ALA A 140 19.26 13.95 -8.22
C ALA A 140 18.11 14.81 -7.69
N ARG A 141 16.92 14.72 -8.32
CA ARG A 141 15.71 15.42 -7.87
C ARG A 141 15.19 14.90 -6.53
N LEU A 142 15.14 13.58 -6.34
CA LEU A 142 14.69 12.97 -5.09
C LEU A 142 15.61 13.34 -3.94
N VAL A 143 16.93 13.29 -4.13
CA VAL A 143 17.91 13.76 -3.14
C VAL A 143 17.66 15.23 -2.82
N ALA A 144 17.50 16.10 -3.83
CA ALA A 144 17.25 17.52 -3.58
C ALA A 144 15.92 17.78 -2.85
N LEU A 145 14.85 17.06 -3.20
CA LEU A 145 13.55 17.14 -2.54
C LEU A 145 13.61 16.59 -1.11
N GLU A 146 14.31 15.48 -0.89
CA GLU A 146 14.55 14.89 0.43
C GLU A 146 15.21 15.91 1.35
N HIS A 147 16.32 16.53 0.91
CA HIS A 147 17.02 17.55 1.70
C HIS A 147 16.15 18.78 2.02
N ARG A 148 15.21 19.13 1.14
CA ARG A 148 14.36 20.33 1.30
C ARG A 148 13.09 20.08 2.10
N LEU A 149 12.46 18.92 1.89
CA LEU A 149 11.11 18.63 2.37
C LEU A 149 11.10 17.63 3.52
N ILE A 150 12.05 16.70 3.57
CA ILE A 150 12.05 15.60 4.52
C ILE A 150 12.88 15.95 5.75
N ALA A 151 12.29 15.78 6.94
CA ALA A 151 12.98 15.96 8.21
C ALA A 151 14.10 14.91 8.34
N PRO A 152 15.20 15.21 9.04
CA PRO A 152 16.31 14.26 9.26
C PRO A 152 15.94 13.18 10.29
N VAL A 153 14.90 12.41 9.98
CA VAL A 153 14.34 11.33 10.80
C VAL A 153 15.05 10.03 10.45
N PRO A 154 15.49 9.22 11.44
CA PRO A 154 16.01 7.89 11.17
C PRO A 154 15.01 7.05 10.37
N HIS A 155 15.48 6.40 9.31
CA HIS A 155 14.66 5.54 8.44
C HIS A 155 13.45 6.25 7.82
N ALA A 156 13.57 7.55 7.46
CA ALA A 156 12.52 8.31 6.80
C ALA A 156 11.96 7.61 5.53
N GLU A 157 12.81 6.85 4.84
CA GLU A 157 12.47 6.08 3.66
C GLU A 157 11.47 4.96 3.94
N LEU A 158 11.56 4.34 5.14
CA LEU A 158 10.59 3.36 5.60
C LEU A 158 9.24 4.04 5.86
N GLY A 159 9.26 5.21 6.51
CA GLY A 159 8.05 6.03 6.73
C GLY A 159 7.36 6.41 5.42
N LEU A 160 8.12 6.84 4.40
CA LEU A 160 7.59 7.14 3.06
C LEU A 160 7.00 5.89 2.39
N THR A 161 7.66 4.73 2.52
CA THR A 161 7.15 3.46 1.98
C THR A 161 5.84 3.07 2.66
N LEU A 162 5.76 3.20 3.99
CA LEU A 162 4.54 2.93 4.75
C LEU A 162 3.41 3.89 4.37
N LEU A 163 3.68 5.18 4.15
CA LEU A 163 2.67 6.12 3.65
C LEU A 163 2.22 5.78 2.22
N GLY A 164 3.12 5.29 1.37
CA GLY A 164 2.77 4.74 0.06
C GLY A 164 1.82 3.55 0.17
N LEU A 165 2.10 2.61 1.08
CA LEU A 165 1.21 1.50 1.38
C LEU A 165 -0.13 1.96 1.97
N TRP A 166 -0.14 3.02 2.79
CA TRP A 166 -1.37 3.58 3.35
C TRP A 166 -2.36 4.01 2.26
N LEU A 167 -1.87 4.51 1.12
CA LEU A 167 -2.73 4.88 -0.01
C LEU A 167 -3.49 3.69 -0.62
N LEU A 168 -3.14 2.45 -0.28
CA LEU A 168 -3.93 1.27 -0.64
C LEU A 168 -5.10 1.01 0.31
N VAL A 169 -5.10 1.60 1.50
CA VAL A 169 -6.19 1.43 2.50
C VAL A 169 -7.52 1.97 1.98
N PRO A 170 -7.61 3.19 1.40
CA PRO A 170 -8.87 3.72 0.90
C PRO A 170 -9.42 2.98 -0.34
N LEU A 171 -8.59 2.16 -1.02
CA LEU A 171 -9.02 1.34 -2.16
C LEU A 171 -9.96 0.20 -1.74
N SER A 172 -9.89 -0.24 -0.48
CA SER A 172 -10.73 -1.34 0.01
C SER A 172 -12.17 -0.84 0.24
N PRO A 173 -13.20 -1.41 -0.42
CA PRO A 173 -14.58 -0.97 -0.27
C PRO A 173 -15.15 -1.34 1.10
N GLU A 174 -14.56 -2.33 1.77
CA GLU A 174 -15.01 -2.87 3.04
C GLU A 174 -14.57 -2.04 4.24
N THR A 175 -13.52 -1.24 4.06
CA THR A 175 -13.04 -0.37 5.12
C THR A 175 -13.90 0.88 5.19
N LEU A 176 -14.20 1.29 6.42
CA LEU A 176 -14.66 2.64 6.69
C LEU A 176 -13.58 3.63 6.25
N LEU A 177 -13.96 4.89 6.01
CA LEU A 177 -13.02 5.88 5.48
C LEU A 177 -11.76 5.97 6.35
N PHE A 178 -10.61 5.68 5.75
CA PHE A 178 -9.30 5.58 6.40
C PHE A 178 -9.16 4.52 7.52
N GLY A 179 -10.20 3.75 7.81
CA GLY A 179 -10.19 2.69 8.81
C GLY A 179 -9.16 1.61 8.45
N ALA A 180 -8.12 1.51 9.27
CA ALA A 180 -7.08 0.51 9.17
C ALA A 180 -7.03 -0.35 10.45
N GLY A 181 -6.43 -1.52 10.36
CA GLY A 181 -6.25 -2.43 11.50
C GLY A 181 -7.40 -3.38 11.74
N ASP A 182 -8.25 -3.66 10.75
CA ASP A 182 -9.33 -4.64 10.88
C ASP A 182 -8.77 -6.06 11.01
N LEU A 183 -8.83 -6.62 12.22
CA LEU A 183 -8.37 -7.95 12.58
C LEU A 183 -9.53 -8.96 12.68
N ARG A 184 -10.79 -8.52 12.48
CA ARG A 184 -11.98 -9.34 12.72
C ARG A 184 -11.98 -10.62 11.88
N HIS A 185 -11.53 -10.53 10.63
CA HIS A 185 -11.48 -11.70 9.74
C HIS A 185 -10.44 -12.75 10.16
N TRP A 186 -9.35 -12.33 10.82
CA TRP A 186 -8.25 -13.24 11.20
C TRP A 186 -8.50 -13.96 12.53
N PHE A 187 -9.14 -13.27 13.48
CA PHE A 187 -9.41 -13.82 14.82
C PHE A 187 -10.89 -14.17 15.06
N GLY A 188 -11.77 -13.94 14.08
CA GLY A 188 -13.20 -14.22 14.22
C GLY A 188 -13.91 -13.33 15.23
N PHE A 189 -13.43 -12.10 15.45
CA PHE A 189 -14.09 -11.17 16.37
C PHE A 189 -15.47 -10.77 15.82
N VAL A 190 -16.50 -11.10 16.58
CA VAL A 190 -17.86 -10.61 16.35
C VAL A 190 -18.08 -9.45 17.32
N SER A 191 -18.44 -8.28 16.80
CA SER A 191 -18.79 -7.14 17.63
C SER A 191 -19.98 -7.52 18.52
N GLY A 192 -19.82 -7.43 19.84
CA GLY A 192 -20.94 -7.63 20.77
C GLY A 192 -21.94 -6.46 20.82
N LEU A 193 -21.65 -5.36 20.10
CA LEU A 193 -22.50 -4.18 20.06
C LEU A 193 -23.60 -4.34 19.00
N PRO A 194 -24.89 -4.11 19.35
CA PRO A 194 -25.96 -4.11 18.37
C PRO A 194 -25.79 -2.92 17.41
N PHE A 195 -26.12 -3.12 16.14
CA PHE A 195 -26.11 -2.03 15.17
C PHE A 195 -27.24 -1.04 15.48
N ALA A 196 -26.88 0.21 15.76
CA ALA A 196 -27.79 1.34 15.87
C ALA A 196 -27.26 2.48 15.00
N ALA A 197 -28.11 3.04 14.13
CA ALA A 197 -27.67 3.99 13.10
C ALA A 197 -26.99 5.24 13.68
N GLU A 198 -27.56 5.83 14.73
CA GLU A 198 -26.99 7.02 15.38
C GLU A 198 -25.63 6.74 16.02
N SER A 199 -25.52 5.64 16.76
CA SER A 199 -24.26 5.21 17.38
C SER A 199 -23.21 4.89 16.31
N PHE A 200 -23.63 4.31 15.19
CA PHE A 200 -22.74 3.97 14.08
C PHE A 200 -22.15 5.22 13.42
N VAL A 201 -22.94 6.28 13.23
CA VAL A 201 -22.44 7.56 12.69
C VAL A 201 -21.30 8.11 13.56
N VAL A 202 -21.44 8.04 14.89
CA VAL A 202 -20.40 8.49 15.83
C VAL A 202 -19.15 7.59 15.77
N ILE A 203 -19.34 6.28 15.68
CA ILE A 203 -18.23 5.31 15.55
C ILE A 203 -17.46 5.54 14.25
N GLU A 204 -18.17 5.67 13.13
CA GLU A 204 -17.58 5.95 11.81
C GLU A 204 -16.84 7.29 11.79
N ALA A 205 -17.41 8.33 12.39
CA ALA A 205 -16.77 9.63 12.55
C ALA A 205 -15.48 9.53 13.36
N SER A 206 -15.51 8.79 14.48
CA SER A 206 -14.35 8.60 15.36
C SER A 206 -13.24 7.81 14.66
N ILE A 207 -13.58 6.74 13.95
CA ILE A 207 -12.64 5.94 13.16
C ILE A 207 -11.98 6.80 12.08
N THR A 208 -12.78 7.55 11.33
CA THR A 208 -12.30 8.45 10.26
C THR A 208 -11.36 9.51 10.83
N ALA A 209 -11.77 10.18 11.92
CA ALA A 209 -10.98 11.25 12.55
C ALA A 209 -9.65 10.73 13.12
N LEU A 210 -9.66 9.62 13.86
CA LEU A 210 -8.47 9.08 14.50
C LEU A 210 -7.47 8.53 13.49
N ASN A 211 -7.93 7.83 12.45
CA ASN A 211 -7.04 7.32 11.41
C ASN A 211 -6.50 8.45 10.51
N ALA A 212 -7.30 9.46 10.18
CA ALA A 212 -6.82 10.67 9.50
C ALA A 212 -5.77 11.41 10.34
N LEU A 213 -6.01 11.56 11.64
CA LEU A 213 -5.08 12.16 12.59
C LEU A 213 -3.76 11.38 12.63
N ALA A 214 -3.81 10.05 12.78
CA ALA A 214 -2.62 9.20 12.80
C ALA A 214 -1.81 9.33 11.49
N ALA A 215 -2.45 9.16 10.33
CA ALA A 215 -1.79 9.28 9.03
C ALA A 215 -1.20 10.68 8.81
N GLY A 216 -1.96 11.74 9.11
CA GLY A 216 -1.51 13.11 8.99
C GLY A 216 -0.35 13.46 9.92
N LEU A 217 -0.32 12.93 11.14
CA LEU A 217 0.80 13.13 12.05
C LEU A 217 2.07 12.34 11.65
N ILE A 218 1.93 11.19 10.98
CA ILE A 218 3.07 10.48 10.37
C ILE A 218 3.64 11.28 9.20
N VAL A 219 2.79 11.87 8.35
CA VAL A 219 3.24 12.81 7.30
C VAL A 219 3.95 14.01 7.93
N ARG A 220 3.38 14.58 9.00
CA ARG A 220 3.98 15.70 9.76
C ARG A 220 5.34 15.35 10.35
N LEU A 221 5.52 14.11 10.83
CA LEU A 221 6.79 13.61 11.36
C LEU A 221 7.90 13.68 10.30
N LEU A 222 7.57 13.37 9.05
CA LEU A 222 8.50 13.39 7.93
C LEU A 222 8.74 14.78 7.34
N CYS A 223 7.96 15.82 7.70
CA CYS A 223 8.14 17.16 7.14
C CYS A 223 9.23 17.95 7.86
N ALA A 224 10.23 18.44 7.11
CA ALA A 224 11.36 19.22 7.63
C ALA A 224 10.94 20.55 8.27
N ARG A 225 9.94 21.21 7.70
CA ARG A 225 9.48 22.55 8.13
C ARG A 225 8.00 22.52 8.44
N LEU A 226 7.59 23.37 9.38
CA LEU A 226 6.18 23.52 9.75
C LEU A 226 5.32 23.99 8.58
N LEU A 227 5.80 24.95 7.78
CA LEU A 227 5.10 25.42 6.58
C LEU A 227 4.89 24.31 5.55
N THR A 228 5.91 23.47 5.33
CA THR A 228 5.79 22.29 4.46
C THR A 228 4.72 21.34 4.99
N ALA A 229 4.64 21.12 6.30
CA ALA A 229 3.63 20.25 6.88
C ALA A 229 2.20 20.77 6.68
N TRP A 230 1.99 22.08 6.84
CA TRP A 230 0.70 22.72 6.58
C TRP A 230 0.21 22.57 5.14
N MET A 231 1.12 22.34 4.18
CA MET A 231 0.77 22.06 2.79
C MET A 231 0.63 20.56 2.49
N ILE A 232 1.61 19.76 2.92
CA ILE A 232 1.73 18.36 2.51
C ILE A 232 0.75 17.45 3.26
N VAL A 233 0.47 17.71 4.54
CA VAL A 233 -0.52 16.92 5.31
C VAL A 233 -1.90 16.95 4.68
N PRO A 234 -2.53 18.12 4.42
CA PRO A 234 -3.84 18.14 3.78
C PRO A 234 -3.80 17.60 2.35
N LEU A 235 -2.73 17.87 1.58
CA LEU A 235 -2.59 17.33 0.23
C LEU A 235 -2.53 15.79 0.21
N PHE A 236 -1.82 15.18 1.17
CA PHE A 236 -1.75 13.74 1.29
C PHE A 236 -3.10 13.11 1.65
N LEU A 237 -3.83 13.73 2.59
CA LEU A 237 -5.18 13.26 2.94
C LEU A 237 -6.16 13.42 1.77
N LEU A 238 -6.07 14.54 1.03
CA LEU A 238 -6.85 14.77 -0.19
C LEU A 238 -6.53 13.70 -1.24
N LEU A 239 -5.26 13.34 -1.42
CA LEU A 239 -4.87 12.23 -2.29
C LEU A 239 -5.55 10.91 -1.86
N GLY A 240 -5.59 10.62 -0.55
CA GLY A 240 -6.34 9.48 -0.01
C GLY A 240 -7.85 9.52 -0.34
N LEU A 241 -8.47 10.71 -0.30
CA LEU A 241 -9.88 10.90 -0.69
C LEU A 241 -10.11 10.73 -2.19
N VAL A 242 -9.18 11.23 -3.02
CA VAL A 242 -9.22 11.02 -4.48
C VAL A 242 -9.10 9.54 -4.78
N VAL A 243 -8.18 8.83 -4.14
CA VAL A 243 -8.02 7.38 -4.28
C VAL A 243 -9.30 6.66 -3.86
N ARG A 244 -9.92 7.02 -2.73
CA ARG A 244 -11.22 6.46 -2.30
C ARG A 244 -12.33 6.68 -3.33
N THR A 245 -12.42 7.89 -3.87
CA THR A 245 -13.44 8.29 -4.84
C THR A 245 -13.28 7.53 -6.16
N LEU A 246 -12.05 7.45 -6.66
CA LEU A 246 -11.74 6.70 -7.88
C LEU A 246 -11.97 5.20 -7.67
N ALA A 247 -11.61 4.65 -6.52
CA ALA A 247 -11.90 3.26 -6.20
C ALA A 247 -13.40 2.98 -6.22
N ALA A 248 -14.21 3.80 -5.56
CA ALA A 248 -15.66 3.65 -5.58
C ALA A 248 -16.23 3.78 -7.00
N ALA A 249 -15.77 4.77 -7.78
CA ALA A 249 -16.21 5.00 -9.15
C ALA A 249 -15.90 3.83 -10.10
N VAL A 250 -14.69 3.28 -10.02
CA VAL A 250 -14.22 2.20 -10.90
C VAL A 250 -14.78 0.85 -10.47
N LEU A 251 -14.90 0.60 -9.17
CA LEU A 251 -15.11 -0.74 -8.63
C LEU A 251 -16.56 -0.99 -8.18
N ILE A 252 -17.34 0.07 -7.93
CA ILE A 252 -18.78 -0.04 -7.63
C ILE A 252 -19.58 0.56 -8.79
N GLY A 253 -19.26 1.80 -9.17
CA GLY A 253 -19.82 2.46 -10.33
C GLY A 253 -19.70 3.99 -10.23
N PRO A 254 -19.69 4.72 -11.36
CA PRO A 254 -19.47 6.18 -11.36
C PRO A 254 -20.51 6.96 -10.55
N GLY A 255 -21.76 6.50 -10.48
CA GLY A 255 -22.81 7.12 -9.67
C GLY A 255 -22.61 6.98 -8.16
N GLU A 256 -21.86 5.96 -7.73
CA GLU A 256 -21.55 5.66 -6.32
C GLU A 256 -20.18 6.20 -5.90
N ALA A 257 -19.52 7.01 -6.74
CA ALA A 257 -18.17 7.52 -6.51
C ALA A 257 -18.02 8.27 -5.18
N LEU A 258 -19.09 8.92 -4.70
CA LEU A 258 -19.15 9.65 -3.44
C LEU A 258 -19.98 8.94 -2.36
N ALA A 259 -20.39 7.69 -2.57
CA ALA A 259 -21.18 6.92 -1.60
C ALA A 259 -20.47 6.74 -0.25
N TRP A 260 -19.13 6.84 -0.25
CA TRP A 260 -18.31 6.81 0.96
C TRP A 260 -18.41 8.09 1.81
N LEU A 261 -18.95 9.20 1.28
CA LEU A 261 -19.10 10.47 2.00
C LEU A 261 -20.39 10.46 2.85
N THR A 262 -20.49 9.46 3.72
CA THR A 262 -21.57 9.31 4.69
C THR A 262 -21.58 10.47 5.72
N PRO A 263 -22.67 10.65 6.49
CA PRO A 263 -22.68 11.62 7.58
C PRO A 263 -21.53 11.42 8.58
N GLY A 264 -21.23 10.17 8.95
CA GLY A 264 -20.13 9.83 9.85
C GLY A 264 -18.77 10.19 9.27
N ALA A 265 -18.50 9.80 8.03
CA ALA A 265 -17.27 10.16 7.33
C ALA A 265 -17.10 11.68 7.22
N ARG A 266 -18.16 12.43 6.90
CA ARG A 266 -18.12 13.89 6.81
C ARG A 266 -17.79 14.54 8.16
N SER A 267 -18.46 14.16 9.24
CA SER A 267 -18.16 14.67 10.58
C SER A 267 -16.77 14.26 11.05
N GLY A 268 -16.33 13.04 10.72
CA GLY A 268 -15.00 12.54 11.05
C GLY A 268 -13.88 13.29 10.32
N LEU A 269 -14.07 13.60 9.04
CA LEU A 269 -13.14 14.44 8.27
C LEU A 269 -13.04 15.86 8.85
N PHE A 270 -14.18 16.45 9.23
CA PHE A 270 -14.20 17.77 9.86
C PHE A 270 -13.46 17.77 11.20
N ALA A 271 -13.82 16.85 12.11
CA ALA A 271 -13.18 16.72 13.41
C ALA A 271 -11.68 16.37 13.29
N GLY A 272 -11.32 15.42 12.43
CA GLY A 272 -9.94 15.03 12.17
C GLY A 272 -9.10 16.17 11.61
N SER A 273 -9.65 16.98 10.72
CA SER A 273 -8.97 18.16 10.16
C SER A 273 -8.71 19.23 11.22
N LEU A 274 -9.70 19.50 12.09
CA LEU A 274 -9.54 20.44 13.21
C LEU A 274 -8.48 19.96 14.20
N LEU A 275 -8.53 18.68 14.59
CA LEU A 275 -7.54 18.07 15.48
C LEU A 275 -6.14 18.11 14.87
N LEU A 276 -6.00 17.81 13.57
CA LEU A 276 -4.73 17.88 12.85
C LEU A 276 -4.17 19.30 12.79
N ALA A 277 -5.00 20.30 12.53
CA ALA A 277 -4.58 21.70 12.48
C ALA A 277 -3.90 22.12 13.80
N ILE A 278 -4.45 21.68 14.94
CA ILE A 278 -3.86 21.93 16.26
C ILE A 278 -2.62 21.04 16.48
N ALA A 279 -2.74 19.73 16.18
CA ALA A 279 -1.71 18.75 16.47
C ALA A 279 -0.42 18.91 15.64
N ILE A 280 -0.49 19.51 14.45
CA ILE A 280 0.68 19.85 13.62
C ILE A 280 1.66 20.79 14.34
N LEU A 281 1.13 21.66 15.21
CA LEU A 281 1.89 22.64 15.98
C LEU A 281 2.56 22.04 17.22
N LEU A 282 2.15 20.84 17.65
CA LEU A 282 2.66 20.24 18.88
C LEU A 282 4.17 19.92 18.78
N PRO A 283 4.90 20.01 19.92
CA PRO A 283 6.26 19.50 20.03
C PRO A 283 6.35 18.00 19.71
N ALA A 284 7.57 17.51 19.47
CA ALA A 284 7.78 16.14 18.99
C ALA A 284 7.19 15.06 19.92
N THR A 285 7.39 15.17 21.24
CA THR A 285 6.94 14.13 22.19
C THR A 285 5.43 14.02 22.31
N PRO A 286 4.67 15.11 22.60
CA PRO A 286 3.20 15.04 22.61
C PRO A 286 2.62 14.59 21.26
N ARG A 287 3.23 15.04 20.15
CA ARG A 287 2.79 14.63 18.80
C ARG A 287 2.97 13.13 18.56
N LEU A 288 4.10 12.55 18.98
CA LEU A 288 4.31 11.11 18.88
C LEU A 288 3.28 10.35 19.72
N ILE A 289 3.09 10.75 20.99
CA ILE A 289 2.13 10.12 21.89
C ILE A 289 0.72 10.17 21.27
N LEU A 290 0.32 11.33 20.76
CA LEU A 290 -0.97 11.50 20.09
C LEU A 290 -1.10 10.62 18.84
N THR A 291 -0.02 10.48 18.05
CA THR A 291 0.01 9.59 16.89
C THR A 291 -0.23 8.13 17.29
N LEU A 292 0.47 7.66 18.34
CA LEU A 292 0.35 6.29 18.86
C LEU A 292 -1.04 6.04 19.45
N LEU A 293 -1.57 6.98 20.24
CA LEU A 293 -2.91 6.90 20.81
C LEU A 293 -3.99 6.89 19.72
N ALA A 294 -3.87 7.76 18.71
CA ALA A 294 -4.81 7.80 17.59
C ALA A 294 -4.79 6.50 16.79
N LEU A 295 -3.61 5.93 16.54
CA LEU A 295 -3.46 4.66 15.84
C LEU A 295 -4.06 3.49 16.63
N ALA A 296 -3.78 3.42 17.94
CA ALA A 296 -4.29 2.38 18.82
C ALA A 296 -5.81 2.47 19.00
N ALA A 297 -6.33 3.67 19.28
CA ALA A 297 -7.76 3.91 19.43
C ALA A 297 -8.53 3.69 18.12
N GLY A 298 -7.99 4.15 16.99
CA GLY A 298 -8.56 3.91 15.66
C GLY A 298 -8.64 2.43 15.33
N THR A 299 -7.56 1.68 15.57
CA THR A 299 -7.51 0.22 15.38
C THR A 299 -8.51 -0.49 16.30
N ALA A 300 -8.57 -0.12 17.58
CA ALA A 300 -9.52 -0.71 18.53
C ALA A 300 -10.98 -0.46 18.09
N LEU A 301 -11.32 0.77 17.71
CA LEU A 301 -12.66 1.12 17.25
C LEU A 301 -13.05 0.39 15.96
N VAL A 302 -12.13 0.22 15.00
CA VAL A 302 -12.40 -0.57 13.78
C VAL A 302 -12.81 -2.01 14.12
N ASN A 303 -12.19 -2.62 15.12
CA ASN A 303 -12.48 -3.99 15.54
C ASN A 303 -13.74 -4.10 16.42
N LEU A 304 -14.08 -3.03 17.15
CA LEU A 304 -15.30 -2.97 17.98
C LEU A 304 -16.55 -2.54 17.20
N ALA A 305 -16.37 -1.86 16.06
CA ALA A 305 -17.46 -1.33 15.26
C ALA A 305 -18.40 -2.46 14.79
N PRO A 306 -19.73 -2.27 14.88
CA PRO A 306 -20.67 -3.24 14.36
C PRO A 306 -20.53 -3.36 12.83
N PRO A 307 -20.84 -4.53 12.25
CA PRO A 307 -20.78 -4.73 10.81
C PRO A 307 -21.68 -3.72 10.09
N ASN A 308 -21.16 -3.11 9.03
CA ASN A 308 -21.90 -2.13 8.24
C ASN A 308 -22.67 -2.84 7.11
N PRO A 309 -24.01 -2.74 7.05
CA PRO A 309 -24.81 -3.33 5.97
C PRO A 309 -24.38 -2.84 4.57
N TYR A 310 -23.95 -1.58 4.45
CA TYR A 310 -23.54 -1.00 3.17
C TYR A 310 -22.20 -1.56 2.67
N SER A 311 -21.24 -1.82 3.57
CA SER A 311 -19.97 -2.44 3.19
C SER A 311 -20.16 -3.90 2.79
N MET A 312 -21.14 -4.60 3.38
CA MET A 312 -21.52 -5.96 3.00
C MET A 312 -22.14 -6.03 1.59
N ALA A 313 -22.98 -5.06 1.22
CA ALA A 313 -23.55 -4.98 -0.13
C ALA A 313 -22.47 -4.66 -1.19
N ALA A 314 -21.56 -3.73 -0.89
CA ALA A 314 -20.40 -3.45 -1.74
C ALA A 314 -19.50 -4.68 -1.90
N LEU A 315 -19.27 -5.43 -0.80
CA LEU A 315 -18.50 -6.68 -0.82
C LEU A 315 -19.16 -7.78 -1.64
N ALA A 316 -20.49 -7.92 -1.59
CA ALA A 316 -21.22 -8.90 -2.37
C ALA A 316 -21.07 -8.63 -3.88
N THR A 317 -21.16 -7.37 -4.27
CA THR A 317 -20.93 -6.91 -5.67
C THR A 317 -19.50 -7.23 -6.12
N TRP A 318 -18.51 -7.02 -5.24
CA TRP A 318 -17.10 -7.31 -5.51
C TRP A 318 -16.76 -8.79 -5.61
N ARG A 319 -17.36 -9.65 -4.78
CA ARG A 319 -17.16 -11.10 -4.84
C ARG A 319 -17.68 -11.73 -6.13
N GLN A 320 -18.60 -11.06 -6.82
CA GLN A 320 -19.11 -11.48 -8.12
C GLN A 320 -18.19 -11.07 -9.29
N GLY A 321 -17.19 -10.20 -9.08
CA GLY A 321 -16.26 -9.71 -10.10
C GLY A 321 -14.87 -10.39 -10.11
N HIS A 322 -14.07 -10.09 -11.16
CA HIS A 322 -12.69 -10.58 -11.36
C HIS A 322 -11.64 -10.05 -10.36
N PHE A 323 -12.01 -9.21 -9.38
CA PHE A 323 -11.07 -8.46 -8.53
C PHE A 323 -10.78 -9.09 -7.15
N LEU A 324 -11.06 -10.39 -6.96
CA LEU A 324 -10.84 -11.09 -5.69
C LEU A 324 -9.42 -10.90 -5.12
N ASN A 325 -8.42 -10.93 -5.99
CA ASN A 325 -7.02 -10.80 -5.58
C ASN A 325 -6.66 -9.37 -5.19
N PHE A 326 -7.22 -8.39 -5.90
CA PHE A 326 -7.06 -6.98 -5.56
C PHE A 326 -7.73 -6.65 -4.23
N ASN A 327 -8.94 -7.16 -3.98
CA ASN A 327 -9.62 -7.02 -2.69
C ASN A 327 -8.81 -7.59 -1.53
N GLY A 328 -8.34 -8.84 -1.69
CA GLY A 328 -7.49 -9.49 -0.68
C GLY A 328 -6.25 -8.65 -0.37
N LEU A 329 -5.61 -8.09 -1.40
CA LEU A 329 -4.42 -7.26 -1.26
C LEU A 329 -4.70 -5.96 -0.51
N THR A 330 -5.71 -5.20 -0.92
CA THR A 330 -6.08 -3.94 -0.26
C THR A 330 -6.52 -4.17 1.19
N ARG A 331 -7.21 -5.28 1.44
CA ARG A 331 -7.60 -5.72 2.79
C ARG A 331 -6.38 -6.05 3.63
N LEU A 332 -5.45 -6.85 3.13
CA LEU A 332 -4.21 -7.19 3.84
C LEU A 332 -3.45 -5.93 4.26
N VAL A 333 -3.26 -4.99 3.33
CA VAL A 333 -2.56 -3.74 3.63
C VAL A 333 -3.32 -2.95 4.68
N ALA A 334 -4.64 -2.80 4.55
CA ALA A 334 -5.47 -2.13 5.56
C ALA A 334 -5.36 -2.80 6.94
N THR A 335 -5.37 -4.13 7.01
CA THR A 335 -5.23 -4.89 8.25
C THR A 335 -3.85 -4.70 8.88
N LEU A 336 -2.76 -4.82 8.11
CA LEU A 336 -1.41 -4.84 8.66
C LEU A 336 -0.80 -3.46 8.88
N TRP A 337 -1.26 -2.43 8.15
CA TRP A 337 -0.61 -1.13 8.12
C TRP A 337 -0.37 -0.50 9.51
N PRO A 338 -1.34 -0.45 10.44
CA PRO A 338 -1.10 0.12 11.76
C PRO A 338 0.02 -0.60 12.51
N PHE A 339 0.09 -1.93 12.38
CA PHE A 339 1.10 -2.75 13.06
C PHE A 339 2.48 -2.61 12.43
N LEU A 340 2.57 -2.39 11.11
CA LEU A 340 3.83 -2.11 10.42
C LEU A 340 4.39 -0.71 10.75
N VAL A 341 3.51 0.25 11.05
CA VAL A 341 3.87 1.62 11.44
C VAL A 341 4.46 1.69 12.85
N LEU A 342 3.99 0.86 13.79
CA LEU A 342 4.44 0.90 15.18
C LEU A 342 5.98 0.76 15.34
N PRO A 343 6.65 -0.25 14.75
CA PRO A 343 8.11 -0.34 14.78
C PRO A 343 8.80 0.90 14.18
N PHE A 344 8.26 1.45 13.10
CA PHE A 344 8.81 2.66 12.48
C PHE A 344 8.75 3.85 13.44
N LEU A 345 7.62 4.08 14.11
CA LEU A 345 7.48 5.19 15.08
C LEU A 345 8.46 5.05 16.25
N LEU A 346 8.77 3.82 16.68
CA LEU A 346 9.76 3.55 17.71
C LEU A 346 11.20 3.76 17.24
N LEU A 347 11.50 3.45 15.97
CA LEU A 347 12.81 3.67 15.37
C LEU A 347 13.07 5.16 15.08
N ALA A 348 12.04 5.88 14.66
CA ALA A 348 12.10 7.30 14.30
C ALA A 348 12.46 8.23 15.46
N THR A 349 12.29 7.79 16.72
CA THR A 349 12.59 8.58 17.92
C THR A 349 13.92 8.27 18.57
N ARG A 350 14.64 7.25 18.09
CA ARG A 350 15.97 6.93 18.61
C ARG A 350 16.98 8.01 18.17
N PRO A 351 17.77 8.56 19.10
CA PRO A 351 18.85 9.46 18.72
C PRO A 351 19.77 8.75 17.73
N ARG A 352 20.12 9.44 16.63
CA ARG A 352 21.14 8.94 15.70
C ARG A 352 22.42 8.75 16.50
N ALA A 353 22.89 7.51 16.65
CA ALA A 353 24.17 7.25 17.30
C ALA A 353 25.22 8.09 16.57
N ARG A 354 25.85 9.02 17.28
CA ARG A 354 26.94 9.81 16.72
C ARG A 354 28.06 8.82 16.43
N SER A 355 28.34 8.56 15.15
CA SER A 355 29.56 7.86 14.75
C SER A 355 30.73 8.77 15.15
N THR A 356 31.37 8.45 16.27
CA THR A 356 32.65 9.01 16.69
C THR A 356 33.75 8.58 15.75
#